data_AF-A0A7L5YIJ7-F1
#
_entry.id   AF-A0A7L5YIJ7-F1
#
_cell.length_a   1.000
_cell.length_b   1.000
_cell.length_c   1.000
_cell.angle_alpha   90.00
_cell.angle_beta   90.00
_cell.angle_gamma   90.00
#
_symmetry.space_group_name_H-M   'P 1'
#
loop_
_entity.id
_entity.type
_entity.pdbx_description
1 polymer ?
#
loop_
_entity_poly.entity_id
_entity_poly.type
_entity_poly.pdbx_seq_one_letter_code
_entity_poly.pdbx_strand_id
1 'polypeptide(L)' 'MALVDAGRATTVGRPTAGGSGNPVTFRLSGGGLALFYRRFPPQRRPADRRPGHRPGCLRRLDGRDLRLGRDPDLAAADRP' A
#
# COMPACT_ATOMS: atom_id res chain seq x y z
N MET A 1 9.20 -0.55 -0.38
CA MET A 1 8.68 -1.93 -0.41
C MET A 1 9.86 -2.83 -0.68
N ALA A 2 10.50 -3.36 0.36
CA ALA A 2 11.85 -3.93 0.27
C ALA A 2 12.01 -5.02 -0.81
N LEU A 3 11.01 -5.89 -0.97
CA LEU A 3 11.06 -6.97 -1.97
C LEU A 3 11.01 -6.45 -3.42
N VAL A 4 10.15 -5.48 -3.70
CA VAL A 4 10.04 -4.85 -5.04
C VAL A 4 11.25 -3.98 -5.32
N ASP A 5 11.71 -3.22 -4.33
CA ASP A 5 12.91 -2.37 -4.44
C ASP A 5 14.17 -3.19 -4.72
N ALA A 6 14.26 -4.40 -4.16
CA ALA A 6 15.35 -5.35 -4.40
C ALA A 6 15.18 -6.18 -5.68
N GLY A 7 14.13 -5.96 -6.47
CA GLY A 7 13.85 -6.73 -7.70
C GLY A 7 13.49 -8.20 -7.44
N ARG A 8 13.07 -8.54 -6.21
CA ARG A 8 12.82 -9.93 -5.79
C ARG A 8 11.37 -10.36 -5.91
N ALA A 9 10.45 -9.43 -6.17
CA ALA A 9 9.03 -9.73 -6.28
C ALA A 9 8.31 -8.77 -7.23
N THR A 10 7.34 -9.31 -7.95
CA THR A 10 6.31 -8.54 -8.64
C THR A 10 5.07 -8.48 -7.75
N THR A 11 4.54 -7.29 -7.53
CA THR A 11 3.32 -7.10 -6.74
C THR A 11 2.10 -7.05 -7.65
N VAL A 12 1.04 -7.73 -7.23
CA VAL A 12 -0.26 -7.77 -7.91
C VAL A 12 -1.33 -7.20 -6.98
N GLY A 13 -2.34 -6.55 -7.54
CA GLY A 13 -3.52 -6.10 -6.80
C GLY A 13 -3.70 -4.59 -6.84
N ARG A 14 -3.91 -3.98 -5.67
CA ARG A 14 -4.30 -2.57 -5.53
C ARG A 14 -3.22 -1.73 -4.83
N PRO A 15 -3.23 -0.39 -4.98
CA PRO A 15 -2.33 0.47 -4.21
C PRO A 15 -2.55 0.25 -2.72
N THR A 16 -1.45 0.05 -1.99
CA THR A 16 -1.51 -0.02 -0.51
C THR A 16 -1.94 1.33 0.07
N ALA A 17 -2.49 1.33 1.29
CA ALA A 17 -2.90 2.58 1.96
C ALA A 17 -1.72 3.51 2.31
N GLY A 18 -0.49 2.98 2.30
CA GLY A 18 0.69 3.67 2.81
C GLY A 18 0.80 3.57 4.33
N GLY A 19 1.59 4.46 4.92
CA GLY A 19 1.98 4.40 6.32
C GLY A 19 3.42 3.89 6.48
N SER A 20 4.16 4.53 7.38
CA SER A 20 5.58 4.21 7.62
C SER A 20 5.79 3.17 8.71
N GLY A 21 4.71 2.75 9.41
CA GLY A 21 4.81 1.90 10.60
C GLY A 21 5.41 2.61 11.82
N ASN A 22 5.57 3.94 11.77
CA ASN A 22 6.16 4.73 12.85
C ASN A 22 5.14 5.74 13.40
N PRO A 23 4.21 5.31 14.28
CA PRO A 23 3.28 6.20 14.95
C PRO A 23 4.01 7.03 16.02
N VAL A 24 3.66 8.31 16.09
CA VAL A 24 4.10 9.25 17.12
C VAL A 24 2.86 9.83 17.77
N THR A 25 2.81 9.77 19.11
CA THR A 25 1.67 10.22 19.90
C THR A 25 2.03 11.43 20.74
N PHE A 26 1.15 12.43 20.77
CA PHE A 26 1.29 13.62 21.62
C PHE A 26 0.09 13.72 22.55
N ARG A 27 0.36 14.00 23.84
CA ARG A 27 -0.69 14.33 24.81
C ARG A 27 -1.07 15.80 24.65
N LEU A 28 -2.37 16.06 24.54
CA LEU A 28 -2.93 17.41 24.46
C LEU A 28 -3.25 17.90 25.87
N SER A 29 -3.20 19.22 26.07
CA SER A 29 -3.48 19.86 27.37
C SER A 29 -4.87 19.54 27.93
N GLY A 30 -5.85 19.23 27.07
CA GLY A 30 -7.18 18.77 27.45
C GLY A 30 -7.31 17.27 27.73
N GLY A 31 -6.19 16.53 27.85
CA GLY A 31 -6.17 15.08 28.12
C GLY A 31 -6.37 14.18 26.89
N GLY A 32 -6.64 14.76 25.72
CA GLY A 32 -6.71 14.02 24.45
C GLY A 32 -5.36 13.50 23.96
N LEU A 33 -5.39 12.54 23.04
CA LEU A 33 -4.20 12.00 22.38
C LEU A 33 -4.26 12.31 20.88
N ALA A 34 -3.23 12.98 20.37
CA ALA A 34 -3.05 13.16 18.93
C ALA A 34 -2.07 12.11 18.39
N LEU A 35 -2.42 11.46 17.29
CA LEU A 35 -1.61 10.43 16.65
C LEU A 35 -1.21 10.86 15.24
N PHE A 36 0.08 10.78 14.94
CA PHE A 36 0.65 11.09 13.63
C PHE A 36 1.55 9.94 13.18
N TYR A 37 1.71 9.78 11.87
CA TYR A 37 2.68 8.84 11.31
C TYR A 37 3.86 9.60 10.73
N ARG A 38 5.06 9.33 11.24
CA ARG A 38 6.26 10.01 10.76
C ARG A 38 6.66 9.43 9.41
N ARG A 39 6.54 10.20 8.34
CA ARG A 39 6.98 9.79 7.00
C ARG A 39 8.44 10.19 6.81
N PHE A 40 9.32 9.20 6.60
CA PHE A 40 10.65 9.48 6.06
C PHE A 40 10.52 9.74 4.56
N PRO A 41 11.28 10.70 3.99
CA PRO A 41 11.26 10.93 2.55
C PRO A 41 11.60 9.61 1.84
N PRO A 42 10.87 9.25 0.77
CA PRO A 42 11.15 8.02 0.04
C PRO A 42 12.57 8.08 -0.52
N GLN A 43 13.31 6.96 -0.46
CA GLN A 43 14.53 6.76 -1.25
C GLN A 43 14.25 6.67 -2.77
N ARG A 44 12.97 6.74 -3.18
CA ARG A 44 12.51 6.65 -4.57
C ARG A 44 12.41 8.03 -5.21
N ARG A 45 12.51 8.05 -6.55
CA ARG A 45 12.45 9.26 -7.38
C ARG A 45 11.19 10.12 -7.10
N PRO A 46 11.25 11.45 -7.32
CA PRO A 46 10.27 12.44 -6.85
C PRO A 46 8.82 12.30 -7.36
N ALA A 47 8.55 11.41 -8.33
CA ALA A 47 7.27 11.33 -9.03
C ALA A 47 6.16 10.58 -8.25
N ASP A 48 6.50 9.80 -7.22
CA ASP A 48 5.54 9.02 -6.44
C ASP A 48 5.06 9.80 -5.20
N ARG A 49 4.36 10.92 -5.43
CA ARG A 49 3.80 11.77 -4.36
C ARG A 49 2.54 11.20 -3.71
N ARG A 50 1.94 10.15 -4.28
CA ARG A 50 0.72 9.54 -3.71
C ARG A 50 1.08 8.68 -2.48
N PRO A 51 0.25 8.69 -1.42
CA PRO A 51 0.38 7.73 -0.33
C PRO A 51 0.29 6.29 -0.86
N GLY A 52 1.14 5.41 -0.34
CA GLY A 52 1.13 3.98 -0.67
C GLY A 52 2.04 3.55 -1.81
N HIS A 53 2.34 2.25 -1.82
CA HIS A 53 2.99 1.56 -2.93
C HIS A 53 1.97 1.18 -4.00
N ARG A 54 2.21 1.57 -5.25
CA ARG A 54 1.48 1.11 -6.44
C ARG A 54 2.05 -0.26 -6.90
N PRO A 55 1.21 -1.28 -7.08
CA PRO A 55 1.67 -2.60 -7.52
C PRO A 55 2.12 -2.59 -8.98
N GLY A 56 3.00 -3.52 -9.33
CA GLY A 56 3.47 -3.72 -10.72
C GLY A 56 2.35 -4.18 -11.66
N CYS A 57 1.48 -5.08 -11.17
CA CYS A 57 0.26 -5.51 -11.87
C CYS A 57 -0.98 -4.96 -11.15
N LEU A 58 -1.48 -3.82 -11.61
CA LEU A 58 -2.68 -3.22 -11.05
C LEU A 58 -3.93 -4.00 -11.47
N ARG A 59 -4.71 -4.44 -10.49
CA ARG A 59 -5.98 -5.13 -10.69
C ARG A 59 -7.09 -4.41 -9.95
N ARG A 60 -8.28 -4.43 -10.55
CA ARG A 60 -9.50 -3.93 -9.94
C ARG A 60 -10.36 -5.14 -9.60
N LEU A 61 -10.96 -5.09 -8.42
CA LEU A 61 -11.97 -6.05 -8.01
C LEU A 61 -13.34 -5.48 -8.40
N ASP A 62 -14.07 -6.18 -9.25
CA ASP A 62 -15.44 -5.81 -9.63
C ASP A 62 -16.46 -6.46 -8.69
N GLY A 63 -17.62 -5.84 -8.52
CA GLY A 63 -18.76 -6.44 -7.83
C GLY A 63 -19.24 -7.74 -8.50
N ARG A 64 -19.07 -7.90 -9.81
CA ARG A 64 -19.32 -9.17 -10.51
C ARG A 64 -18.37 -10.27 -10.08
N ASP A 65 -17.09 -9.95 -9.91
CA ASP A 65 -16.09 -10.92 -9.46
C ASP A 65 -16.43 -11.40 -8.05
N LEU A 66 -16.80 -10.47 -7.16
CA LEU A 66 -17.28 -10.78 -5.82
C LEU A 66 -18.50 -11.72 -5.84
N ARG A 67 -19.50 -11.42 -6.66
CA ARG A 67 -20.72 -12.24 -6.76
C ARG A 67 -20.48 -13.63 -7.32
N LEU A 68 -19.45 -13.81 -8.16
CA LEU A 68 -19.10 -15.07 -8.79
C LEU A 68 -17.99 -15.83 -8.05
N GLY A 69 -17.51 -15.32 -6.91
CA GLY A 69 -16.41 -15.93 -6.16
C GLY A 69 -15.09 -15.95 -6.93
N ARG A 70 -14.87 -14.98 -7.83
CA ARG A 70 -13.66 -14.88 -8.65
C ARG A 70 -12.69 -13.89 -8.02
N ASP A 71 -11.41 -14.24 -8.01
CA ASP A 71 -10.34 -13.35 -7.56
C ASP A 71 -9.43 -12.98 -8.76
N PRO A 72 -9.55 -11.76 -9.28
CA PRO A 72 -8.71 -11.28 -10.38
C PRO A 72 -7.25 -11.05 -9.96
N ASP A 73 -6.97 -10.91 -8.66
CA ASP A 73 -5.61 -10.78 -8.14
C ASP A 73 -4.92 -12.16 -8.16
N LEU A 74 -5.62 -13.23 -7.74
CA LEU A 74 -5.12 -14.61 -7.84
C LEU A 74 -4.86 -15.03 -9.29
N ALA A 75 -5.84 -14.83 -10.17
CA ALA A 75 -5.70 -15.20 -11.59
C ALA A 75 -4.54 -14.46 -12.29
N ALA A 76 -4.16 -13.29 -11.78
CA ALA A 76 -3.04 -12.52 -12.29
C ALA A 76 -1.69 -12.92 -11.65
N ALA A 77 -1.70 -13.42 -10.41
CA ALA A 77 -0.51 -13.94 -9.75
C ALA A 77 -0.07 -15.29 -10.34
N ASP A 78 -1.01 -16.11 -10.82
CA ASP A 78 -0.75 -17.42 -11.43
C ASP A 78 -0.17 -17.34 -12.86
N ARG A 79 -0.13 -16.14 -13.47
CA ARG A 79 0.45 -15.92 -14.80
C ARG A 79 1.79 -15.19 -14.65
N PRO A 80 2.93 -15.92 -14.64
CA PRO A 80 4.26 -15.33 -14.51
C PRO A 80 4.58 -14.35 -15.65
#